data_AF-A0A1V6NN86-F1
#
_entry.id   AF-A0A1V6NN86-F1
#
_cell.length_a   1.000
_cell.length_b   1.000
_cell.length_c   1.000
_cell.angle_alpha   90.00
_cell.angle_beta   90.00
_cell.angle_gamma   90.00
#
_symmetry.space_group_name_H-M   'P 1'
#
loop_
_entity.id
_entity.type
_entity.pdbx_description
1 polymer ?
#
loop_
_entity_poly.entity_id
_entity_poly.type
_entity_poly.pdbx_seq_one_letter_code
_entity_poly.pdbx_strand_id
1 'polypeptide(L)'
;MTSPFLTRNSLADKDNLALLQLRRDQIVPTILRDHDDENQGYWEGKVTNTRFGSFPHSTLIGQPWGAQVVASKVDTGSRGRNKSAKRKAEELDAEATTTGAEEEKKKPSLRTPVSAESGFLHILAPTPEAWTISLPHRTQVVYTPDYSYILHRLRARPGCTVIEAGAGSGSFTHASARAVFNGYPGTEEATKRRRLGKVCSFEFHELRASKVQQELRDHGLDGIVEATHRDVYEDGFLLGDPKTGKSPKASAIFLDLPAPWLALKHLVRNPPPGQESALDPESPAYLCTFSPCLEQAERTIRTMRKLSWLNISMVEVAQRRLDVKRDRIGLDAEGVRGATVYPKTVEEAVAKLRSDEQRAKLIRENRLTKDQPDYQPIPKETPFYKEKTDVPAYAQGRLTHRSEPDLRTHTSYLVFAILPRAWSEEDEQKCRDQWPSAKVAKPDNEPKTSKKQMKREAAMERIRLREEQKKSEEKSQPESGDKAEEEKVEETTEA
;
A
#
# COMPACT_ATOMS: atom_id res chain seq x y z
N MET A 1 -15.87 -12.32 -12.87
CA MET A 1 -16.34 -12.41 -11.47
C MET A 1 -15.91 -11.12 -10.77
N THR A 2 -16.71 -10.56 -9.87
CA THR A 2 -16.31 -9.38 -9.09
C THR A 2 -15.38 -9.80 -7.97
N SER A 3 -14.31 -9.04 -7.74
CA SER A 3 -13.35 -9.31 -6.67
C SER A 3 -13.87 -8.81 -5.32
N PRO A 4 -13.86 -9.64 -4.26
CA PRO A 4 -14.19 -9.19 -2.90
C PRO A 4 -13.18 -8.17 -2.33
N PHE A 5 -12.01 -8.00 -2.97
CA PHE A 5 -11.05 -6.95 -2.62
C PHE A 5 -11.48 -5.55 -3.06
N LEU A 6 -12.33 -5.44 -4.09
CA LEU A 6 -12.64 -4.19 -4.77
C LEU A 6 -14.12 -3.80 -4.64
N THR A 7 -15.02 -4.76 -4.84
CA THR A 7 -16.47 -4.59 -4.65
C THR A 7 -16.97 -5.65 -3.69
N ARG A 8 -17.41 -5.22 -2.51
CA ARG A 8 -17.83 -6.11 -1.43
C ARG A 8 -19.34 -6.20 -1.38
N ASN A 9 -19.84 -7.42 -1.25
CA ASN A 9 -21.19 -7.66 -0.77
C ASN A 9 -21.25 -7.46 0.74
N SER A 10 -22.45 -7.25 1.29
CA SER A 10 -22.65 -7.08 2.74
C SER A 10 -22.38 -8.35 3.54
N LEU A 11 -22.50 -9.52 2.90
CA LEU A 11 -22.35 -10.84 3.50
C LEU A 11 -21.15 -11.59 2.91
N ALA A 12 -20.71 -12.61 3.64
CA ALA A 12 -19.67 -13.54 3.22
C ALA A 12 -20.23 -14.56 2.24
N ASP A 13 -19.95 -14.38 0.96
CA ASP A 13 -20.49 -15.25 -0.09
C ASP A 13 -19.71 -16.56 -0.23
N LYS A 14 -20.42 -17.57 -0.72
CA LYS A 14 -19.83 -18.83 -1.19
C LYS A 14 -18.86 -18.56 -2.35
N ASP A 15 -17.81 -19.37 -2.43
CA ASP A 15 -16.74 -19.38 -3.43
C ASP A 15 -15.86 -18.11 -3.46
N ASN A 16 -16.06 -17.19 -2.50
CA ASN A 16 -15.21 -16.02 -2.31
C ASN A 16 -14.16 -16.23 -1.21
N LEU A 17 -13.06 -15.47 -1.32
CA LEU A 17 -12.06 -15.38 -0.28
C LEU A 17 -12.62 -14.67 0.97
N ALA A 18 -12.42 -15.29 2.12
CA ALA A 18 -12.63 -14.70 3.44
C ALA A 18 -11.36 -14.77 4.27
N LEU A 19 -11.19 -13.80 5.17
CA LEU A 19 -10.08 -13.75 6.11
C LEU A 19 -10.59 -14.07 7.51
N LEU A 20 -10.10 -15.15 8.10
CA LEU A 20 -10.50 -15.62 9.42
C LEU A 20 -9.53 -15.10 10.47
N GLN A 21 -9.94 -14.06 11.20
CA GLN A 21 -9.12 -13.45 12.23
C GLN A 21 -9.28 -14.20 13.56
N LEU A 22 -8.19 -14.85 13.99
CA LEU A 22 -8.13 -15.62 15.23
C LEU A 22 -7.58 -14.78 16.39
N ARG A 23 -6.55 -13.98 16.11
CA ARG A 23 -5.95 -12.99 17.01
C ARG A 23 -5.45 -11.81 16.18
N ARG A 24 -4.96 -10.75 16.85
CA ARG A 24 -4.52 -9.48 16.23
C ARG A 24 -3.70 -9.68 14.95
N ASP A 25 -2.66 -10.52 15.01
CA ASP A 25 -1.75 -10.79 13.88
C ASP A 25 -1.82 -12.25 13.40
N GLN A 26 -2.90 -12.97 13.73
CA GLN A 26 -3.13 -14.34 13.30
C GLN A 26 -4.41 -14.40 12.47
N ILE A 27 -4.24 -14.34 11.16
CA ILE A 27 -5.32 -14.37 10.17
C ILE A 27 -5.08 -15.58 9.26
N VAL A 28 -6.14 -16.36 9.01
CA VAL A 28 -6.10 -17.50 8.10
C VAL A 28 -6.95 -17.17 6.87
N PRO A 29 -6.37 -17.08 5.67
CA PRO A 29 -7.15 -16.90 4.45
C PRO A 29 -7.79 -18.23 4.04
N THR A 30 -9.04 -18.20 3.57
CA THR A 30 -9.69 -19.39 3.04
C THR A 30 -10.76 -19.04 2.02
N ILE A 31 -10.91 -19.86 0.98
CA ILE A 31 -12.06 -19.78 0.07
C ILE A 31 -13.24 -20.49 0.73
N LEU A 32 -14.35 -19.75 0.89
CA LEU A 32 -15.57 -20.29 1.50
C LEU A 32 -16.22 -21.30 0.56
N ARG A 33 -16.40 -22.54 1.00
CA ARG A 33 -17.01 -23.61 0.21
C ARG A 33 -17.90 -24.43 1.13
N ASP A 34 -19.06 -24.84 0.63
CA ASP A 34 -20.00 -25.68 1.37
C ASP A 34 -19.69 -27.18 1.25
N HIS A 35 -18.79 -27.56 0.34
CA HIS A 35 -18.37 -28.93 0.08
C HIS A 35 -16.89 -29.12 0.39
N ASP A 36 -16.51 -30.35 0.72
CA ASP A 36 -15.13 -30.74 1.03
C ASP A 36 -14.34 -30.93 -0.26
N ASP A 37 -13.74 -29.84 -0.73
CA ASP A 37 -12.92 -29.76 -1.94
C ASP A 37 -11.59 -30.51 -1.83
N GLU A 38 -11.08 -30.67 -0.61
CA GLU A 38 -9.82 -31.35 -0.32
C GLU A 38 -10.02 -32.81 0.14
N ASN A 39 -11.27 -33.32 0.09
CA ASN A 39 -11.65 -34.67 0.55
C ASN A 39 -11.09 -34.99 1.96
N GLN A 40 -11.11 -34.01 2.85
CA GLN A 40 -10.66 -34.14 4.24
C GLN A 40 -11.51 -35.10 5.09
N GLY A 41 -12.70 -35.48 4.59
CA GLY A 41 -13.59 -36.48 5.16
C GLY A 41 -14.62 -35.92 6.15
N TYR A 42 -14.90 -34.62 6.11
CA TYR A 42 -15.86 -33.99 7.01
C TYR A 42 -17.30 -34.15 6.50
N TRP A 43 -18.22 -34.50 7.41
CA TRP A 43 -19.66 -34.61 7.08
C TRP A 43 -20.33 -33.24 6.95
N GLU A 44 -19.71 -32.20 7.49
CA GLU A 44 -20.18 -30.81 7.50
C GLU A 44 -19.66 -29.98 6.30
N GLY A 45 -18.91 -30.59 5.38
CA GLY A 45 -18.30 -29.94 4.22
C GLY A 45 -16.89 -29.43 4.51
N LYS A 46 -16.47 -28.32 3.90
CA LYS A 46 -15.15 -27.74 4.19
C LYS A 46 -15.09 -27.21 5.63
N VAL A 47 -14.07 -27.58 6.37
CA VAL A 47 -13.86 -27.17 7.77
C VAL A 47 -12.47 -26.56 7.94
N THR A 48 -12.41 -25.33 8.45
CA THR A 48 -11.14 -24.73 8.87
C THR A 48 -10.87 -25.08 10.34
N ASN A 49 -9.79 -25.80 10.59
CA ASN A 49 -9.38 -26.20 11.94
C ASN A 49 -8.31 -25.26 12.48
N THR A 50 -8.46 -24.86 13.74
CA THR A 50 -7.52 -23.97 14.43
C THR A 50 -7.34 -24.40 15.89
N ARG A 51 -6.35 -23.82 16.59
CA ARG A 51 -6.20 -24.02 18.05
C ARG A 51 -7.37 -23.48 18.88
N PHE A 52 -8.26 -22.69 18.28
CA PHE A 52 -9.45 -22.13 18.93
C PHE A 52 -10.72 -22.92 18.61
N GLY A 53 -10.60 -24.04 17.90
CA GLY A 53 -11.72 -24.88 17.50
C GLY A 53 -11.82 -25.07 15.99
N SER A 54 -12.88 -25.76 15.59
CA SER A 54 -13.19 -26.10 14.20
C SER A 54 -14.34 -25.26 13.68
N PHE A 55 -14.22 -24.76 12.46
CA PHE A 55 -15.16 -23.83 11.86
C PHE A 55 -15.61 -24.35 10.49
N PRO A 56 -16.76 -25.04 10.43
CA PRO A 56 -17.37 -25.45 9.16
C PRO A 56 -17.76 -24.22 8.35
N HIS A 57 -17.43 -24.21 7.06
CA HIS A 57 -17.63 -23.06 6.18
C HIS A 57 -19.12 -22.77 5.96
N SER A 58 -20.00 -23.76 6.13
CA SER A 58 -21.45 -23.58 6.19
C SER A 58 -21.90 -22.62 7.30
N THR A 59 -21.14 -22.48 8.39
CA THR A 59 -21.41 -21.49 9.46
C THR A 59 -20.89 -20.07 9.15
N LEU A 60 -19.96 -19.98 8.19
CA LEU A 60 -19.28 -18.75 7.78
C LEU A 60 -20.00 -18.07 6.61
N ILE A 61 -20.52 -18.87 5.67
CA ILE A 61 -21.26 -18.39 4.50
C ILE A 61 -22.56 -17.70 4.96
N GLY A 62 -22.84 -16.54 4.36
CA GLY A 62 -24.01 -15.72 4.67
C GLY A 62 -23.87 -14.84 5.91
N GLN A 63 -22.76 -14.92 6.65
CA GLN A 63 -22.50 -14.05 7.79
C GLN A 63 -22.14 -12.63 7.34
N PRO A 64 -22.55 -11.58 8.06
CA PRO A 64 -22.09 -10.23 7.79
C PRO A 64 -20.59 -10.11 8.09
N TRP A 65 -19.88 -9.32 7.29
CA TRP A 65 -18.45 -9.07 7.53
C TRP A 65 -18.24 -8.41 8.89
N GLY A 66 -17.25 -8.91 9.64
CA GLY A 66 -16.96 -8.51 11.02
C GLY A 66 -17.68 -9.36 12.07
N ALA A 67 -18.58 -10.28 11.68
CA ALA A 67 -19.27 -11.15 12.62
C ALA A 67 -18.30 -12.02 13.42
N GLN A 68 -18.61 -12.18 14.71
CA GLN A 68 -17.98 -13.16 15.57
C GLN A 68 -18.67 -14.51 15.36
N VAL A 69 -17.91 -15.54 14.99
CA VAL A 69 -18.42 -16.89 14.76
C VAL A 69 -17.83 -17.83 15.81
N VAL A 70 -18.69 -18.58 16.49
CA VAL A 70 -18.31 -19.56 17.52
C VAL A 70 -17.86 -20.87 16.87
N ALA A 71 -16.90 -21.56 17.47
CA ALA A 71 -16.46 -22.87 17.01
C ALA A 71 -17.60 -23.91 17.04
N SER A 72 -17.46 -24.98 16.26
CA SER A 72 -18.41 -26.10 16.21
C SER A 72 -17.78 -27.40 16.70
N LYS A 73 -18.59 -28.28 17.29
CA LYS A 73 -18.26 -29.67 17.59
C LYS A 73 -18.26 -30.43 16.26
N VAL A 74 -17.08 -30.77 15.76
CA VAL A 74 -16.89 -31.64 14.60
C VAL A 74 -16.08 -32.87 15.03
N ASP A 75 -16.37 -34.04 14.46
CA ASP A 75 -15.59 -35.24 14.74
C ASP A 75 -14.27 -35.18 13.96
N THR A 76 -13.23 -34.71 14.65
CA THR A 76 -11.85 -34.68 14.16
C THR A 76 -11.10 -36.00 14.40
N GLY A 77 -11.70 -36.94 15.14
CA GLY A 77 -11.03 -38.07 15.81
C GLY A 77 -10.99 -39.37 15.01
N SER A 78 -11.84 -39.56 14.00
CA SER A 78 -11.76 -40.74 13.12
C SER A 78 -10.60 -40.72 12.11
N ARG A 79 -9.79 -39.65 12.11
CA ARG A 79 -8.75 -39.36 11.11
C ARG A 79 -7.42 -40.13 11.29
N GLY A 80 -7.26 -40.91 12.37
CA GLY A 80 -6.02 -41.64 12.68
C GLY A 80 -5.97 -43.13 12.27
N ARG A 81 -7.07 -43.73 11.82
CA ARG A 81 -7.09 -45.11 11.32
C ARG A 81 -7.43 -45.10 9.84
N ASN A 82 -6.41 -45.36 9.00
CA ASN A 82 -6.54 -45.64 7.57
C ASN A 82 -7.74 -46.59 7.32
N LYS A 83 -8.87 -46.04 6.89
CA LYS A 83 -10.00 -46.82 6.33
C LYS A 83 -9.73 -47.28 4.89
N SER A 84 -8.52 -47.06 4.35
CA SER A 84 -8.12 -47.62 3.06
C SER A 84 -7.78 -49.11 3.14
N ALA A 85 -7.34 -49.62 4.30
CA ALA A 85 -6.99 -51.03 4.45
C ALA A 85 -8.23 -51.94 4.63
N LYS A 86 -9.33 -51.42 5.19
CA LYS A 86 -10.54 -52.22 5.44
C LYS A 86 -11.41 -52.43 4.19
N ARG A 87 -11.47 -51.44 3.29
CA ARG A 87 -12.18 -51.59 2.01
C ARG A 87 -11.54 -52.63 1.09
N LYS A 88 -10.21 -52.73 1.09
CA LYS A 88 -9.48 -53.71 0.27
C LYS A 88 -9.58 -55.15 0.78
N ALA A 89 -9.89 -55.35 2.07
CA ALA A 89 -10.13 -56.66 2.64
C ALA A 89 -11.59 -57.12 2.45
N GLU A 90 -12.55 -56.20 2.54
CA GLU A 90 -13.97 -56.51 2.31
C GLU A 90 -14.32 -56.71 0.81
N GLU A 91 -13.55 -56.14 -0.13
CA GLU A 91 -13.71 -56.38 -1.58
C GLU A 91 -13.20 -57.76 -2.03
N LEU A 92 -12.29 -58.39 -1.27
CA LEU A 92 -11.76 -59.72 -1.59
C LEU A 92 -12.60 -60.88 -1.00
N ASP A 93 -13.43 -60.59 0.02
CA ASP A 93 -14.34 -61.59 0.64
C ASP A 93 -15.77 -61.55 0.07
N ALA A 94 -16.09 -60.60 -0.81
CA ALA A 94 -17.44 -60.40 -1.35
C ALA A 94 -17.68 -61.00 -2.77
N GLU A 95 -16.74 -61.80 -3.30
CA GLU A 95 -16.91 -62.51 -4.58
C GLU A 95 -17.68 -63.84 -4.46
N ALA A 96 -18.50 -64.00 -3.43
CA ALA A 96 -19.49 -65.06 -3.36
C ALA A 96 -20.80 -64.54 -2.76
N THR A 97 -21.79 -64.38 -3.64
CA THR A 97 -23.25 -64.50 -3.45
C THR A 97 -24.01 -63.27 -3.95
N THR A 98 -24.64 -63.46 -5.10
CA THR A 98 -25.67 -62.59 -5.67
C THR A 98 -26.92 -62.58 -4.80
N THR A 99 -27.51 -61.40 -4.58
CA THR A 99 -28.96 -61.13 -4.74
C THR A 99 -29.21 -59.63 -4.58
N GLY A 100 -30.04 -59.10 -5.46
CA GLY A 100 -30.27 -57.67 -5.60
C GLY A 100 -31.08 -57.04 -4.46
N ALA A 101 -30.72 -55.81 -4.13
CA ALA A 101 -31.63 -54.78 -3.68
C ALA A 101 -31.06 -53.44 -4.16
N GLU A 102 -31.85 -52.72 -4.96
CA GLU A 102 -31.57 -51.34 -5.36
C GLU A 102 -31.63 -50.44 -4.12
N GLU A 103 -30.48 -50.15 -3.52
CA GLU A 103 -30.35 -48.96 -2.68
C GLU A 103 -29.98 -47.78 -3.59
N GLU A 104 -30.97 -46.94 -3.88
CA GLU A 104 -30.74 -45.57 -4.34
C GLU A 104 -29.68 -44.92 -3.45
N LYS A 105 -28.50 -44.66 -4.02
CA LYS A 105 -27.46 -43.83 -3.40
C LYS A 105 -27.98 -42.41 -3.16
N LYS A 106 -28.66 -42.20 -2.03
CA LYS A 106 -28.86 -40.87 -1.46
C LYS A 106 -27.48 -40.23 -1.28
N LYS A 107 -27.23 -39.14 -2.00
CA LYS A 107 -26.10 -38.23 -1.70
C LYS A 107 -26.12 -37.96 -0.18
N PRO A 108 -24.99 -38.10 0.54
CA PRO A 108 -24.99 -37.83 1.98
C PRO A 108 -25.32 -36.35 2.18
N SER A 109 -26.46 -36.08 2.82
CA SER A 109 -26.83 -34.73 3.23
C SER A 109 -25.80 -34.25 4.25
N LEU A 110 -25.23 -33.06 4.03
CA LEU A 110 -24.27 -32.45 4.95
C LEU A 110 -24.87 -32.34 6.35
N ARG A 111 -24.11 -32.71 7.38
CA ARG A 111 -24.54 -32.58 8.77
C ARG A 111 -24.59 -31.11 9.17
N THR A 112 -25.65 -30.73 9.90
CA THR A 112 -25.75 -29.38 10.48
C THR A 112 -24.74 -29.23 11.63
N PRO A 113 -23.87 -28.20 11.59
CA PRO A 113 -22.90 -27.95 12.65
C PRO A 113 -23.55 -27.66 14.00
N VAL A 114 -23.00 -28.22 15.07
CA VAL A 114 -23.42 -27.94 16.46
C VAL A 114 -22.38 -27.07 17.14
N SER A 115 -22.77 -25.98 17.79
CA SER A 115 -21.84 -25.06 18.46
C SER A 115 -21.04 -25.74 19.59
N ALA A 116 -19.75 -25.39 19.69
CA ALA A 116 -18.87 -25.78 20.79
C ALA A 116 -19.06 -24.85 22.00
N GLU A 117 -18.55 -25.28 23.16
CA GLU A 117 -18.68 -24.55 24.43
C GLU A 117 -17.75 -23.33 24.53
N SER A 118 -16.68 -23.30 23.73
CA SER A 118 -15.73 -22.18 23.71
C SER A 118 -15.01 -22.08 22.37
N GLY A 119 -14.38 -20.93 22.14
CA GLY A 119 -13.65 -20.65 20.91
C GLY A 119 -14.46 -19.84 19.90
N PHE A 120 -13.83 -18.82 19.33
CA PHE A 120 -14.44 -17.99 18.31
C PHE A 120 -13.38 -17.42 17.35
N LEU A 121 -13.84 -16.91 16.22
CA LEU A 121 -13.07 -16.10 15.28
C LEU A 121 -13.92 -14.94 14.79
N HIS A 122 -13.30 -13.97 14.10
CA HIS A 122 -14.03 -12.97 13.33
C HIS A 122 -13.83 -13.24 11.84
N ILE A 123 -14.92 -13.19 11.07
CA ILE A 123 -14.87 -13.28 9.60
C ILE A 123 -14.72 -11.89 9.01
N LEU A 124 -13.65 -11.65 8.25
CA LEU A 124 -13.33 -10.35 7.68
C LEU A 124 -13.36 -10.38 6.16
N ALA A 125 -13.87 -9.30 5.57
CA ALA A 125 -13.75 -9.07 4.15
C ALA A 125 -12.27 -8.92 3.78
N PRO A 126 -11.82 -9.45 2.63
CA PRO A 126 -10.43 -9.35 2.24
C PRO A 126 -10.06 -7.89 1.94
N THR A 127 -8.92 -7.48 2.49
CA THR A 127 -8.23 -6.25 2.12
C THR A 127 -6.79 -6.59 1.75
N PRO A 128 -6.14 -5.84 0.86
CA PRO A 128 -4.71 -5.97 0.60
C PRO A 128 -3.85 -5.98 1.88
N GLU A 129 -4.17 -5.16 2.88
CA GLU A 129 -3.42 -5.11 4.15
C GLU A 129 -3.57 -6.39 4.97
N ALA A 130 -4.80 -6.87 5.14
CA ALA A 130 -5.06 -8.09 5.88
C ALA A 130 -4.53 -9.32 5.12
N TRP A 131 -4.60 -9.30 3.78
CA TRP A 131 -3.99 -10.30 2.91
C TRP A 131 -2.47 -10.32 3.05
N THR A 132 -1.80 -9.16 3.05
CA THR A 132 -0.34 -9.06 3.28
C THR A 132 0.09 -9.75 4.57
N ILE A 133 -0.73 -9.67 5.63
CA ILE A 133 -0.45 -10.30 6.92
C ILE A 133 -0.67 -11.82 6.87
N SER A 134 -1.60 -12.30 6.04
CA SER A 134 -2.09 -13.67 6.07
C SER A 134 -1.62 -14.55 4.90
N LEU A 135 -0.99 -13.96 3.89
CA LEU A 135 -0.66 -14.66 2.65
C LEU A 135 0.38 -15.77 2.86
N PRO A 136 0.36 -16.84 2.04
CA PRO A 136 1.41 -17.85 2.07
C PRO A 136 2.74 -17.25 1.57
N HIS A 137 3.71 -17.10 2.46
CA HIS A 137 5.03 -16.59 2.10
C HIS A 137 5.75 -17.55 1.16
N ARG A 138 6.00 -17.11 -0.08
CA ARG A 138 6.83 -17.83 -1.07
C ARG A 138 8.19 -17.16 -1.27
N THR A 139 8.24 -15.86 -1.05
CA THR A 139 9.38 -14.97 -1.27
C THR A 139 9.40 -13.93 -0.17
N GLN A 140 10.41 -13.05 -0.20
CA GLN A 140 10.32 -11.79 0.51
C GLN A 140 9.05 -11.02 0.07
N VAL A 141 8.46 -10.28 1.00
CA VAL A 141 7.19 -9.58 0.83
C VAL A 141 7.39 -8.09 1.09
N VAL A 142 6.80 -7.26 0.24
CA VAL A 142 6.64 -5.83 0.50
C VAL A 142 5.44 -5.63 1.43
N TYR A 143 5.68 -5.02 2.59
CA TYR A 143 4.66 -4.81 3.62
C TYR A 143 3.98 -3.44 3.48
N THR A 144 2.88 -3.25 4.21
CA THR A 144 2.02 -2.06 4.13
C THR A 144 2.74 -0.71 4.22
N PRO A 145 3.70 -0.48 5.14
CA PRO A 145 4.40 0.80 5.20
C PRO A 145 5.12 1.12 3.89
N ASP A 146 5.84 0.14 3.34
CA ASP A 146 6.59 0.29 2.10
C ASP A 146 5.65 0.47 0.92
N TYR A 147 4.72 -0.45 0.67
CA TYR A 147 3.88 -0.35 -0.53
C TYR A 147 2.92 0.84 -0.51
N SER A 148 2.45 1.28 0.67
CA SER A 148 1.59 2.47 0.76
C SER A 148 2.38 3.72 0.38
N TYR A 149 3.61 3.84 0.87
CA TYR A 149 4.52 4.92 0.51
C TYR A 149 4.93 4.87 -0.97
N ILE A 150 5.25 3.68 -1.48
CA ILE A 150 5.60 3.47 -2.90
C ILE A 150 4.43 3.87 -3.79
N LEU A 151 3.23 3.31 -3.59
CA LEU A 151 2.06 3.61 -4.43
C LEU A 151 1.71 5.09 -4.41
N HIS A 152 1.80 5.73 -3.24
CA HIS A 152 1.59 7.17 -3.12
C HIS A 152 2.63 7.97 -3.94
N ARG A 153 3.92 7.66 -3.77
CA ARG A 153 5.01 8.40 -4.42
C ARG A 153 5.11 8.10 -5.93
N LEU A 154 4.68 6.93 -6.38
CA LEU A 154 4.50 6.57 -7.79
C LEU A 154 3.24 7.19 -8.43
N ARG A 155 2.41 7.88 -7.64
CA ARG A 155 1.14 8.46 -8.09
C ARG A 155 0.19 7.41 -8.69
N ALA A 156 0.19 6.20 -8.13
CA ALA A 156 -0.78 5.17 -8.49
C ALA A 156 -2.19 5.69 -8.16
N ARG A 157 -3.08 5.66 -9.15
CA ARG A 157 -4.43 6.20 -9.06
C ARG A 157 -5.39 5.47 -10.00
N PRO A 158 -6.71 5.59 -9.79
CA PRO A 158 -7.72 5.00 -10.65
C PRO A 158 -7.46 5.28 -12.14
N GLY A 159 -7.42 4.23 -12.98
CA GLY A 159 -7.20 4.34 -14.43
C GLY A 159 -5.74 4.29 -14.90
N CYS A 160 -4.77 4.34 -14.00
CA CYS A 160 -3.34 4.19 -14.35
C CYS A 160 -2.97 2.73 -14.62
N THR A 161 -1.90 2.53 -15.39
CA THR A 161 -1.28 1.21 -15.55
C THR A 161 0.03 1.14 -14.77
N VAL A 162 0.12 0.13 -13.91
CA VAL A 162 1.30 -0.19 -13.09
C VAL A 162 2.03 -1.37 -13.72
N ILE A 163 3.35 -1.27 -13.90
CA ILE A 163 4.23 -2.44 -14.08
C ILE A 163 4.79 -2.83 -12.72
N GLU A 164 4.72 -4.12 -12.40
CA GLU A 164 5.38 -4.74 -11.27
C GLU A 164 6.30 -5.84 -11.79
N ALA A 165 7.54 -5.89 -11.33
CA ALA A 165 8.47 -6.97 -11.68
C ALA A 165 9.12 -7.54 -10.44
N GLY A 166 8.88 -8.84 -10.26
CA GLY A 166 8.93 -9.55 -9.00
C GLY A 166 7.53 -9.70 -8.40
N ALA A 167 6.62 -10.43 -9.04
CA ALA A 167 5.28 -10.68 -8.48
C ALA A 167 5.35 -11.34 -7.08
N GLY A 168 6.31 -12.25 -6.89
CA GLY A 168 6.66 -12.82 -5.60
C GLY A 168 5.47 -13.53 -4.92
N SER A 169 5.06 -13.02 -3.77
CA SER A 169 3.91 -13.55 -3.01
C SER A 169 2.61 -12.75 -3.24
N GLY A 170 2.62 -11.77 -4.14
CA GLY A 170 1.41 -11.04 -4.55
C GLY A 170 0.94 -9.92 -3.62
N SER A 171 1.72 -9.55 -2.58
CA SER A 171 1.33 -8.48 -1.64
C SER A 171 1.16 -7.11 -2.32
N PHE A 172 2.19 -6.67 -3.04
CA PHE A 172 2.18 -5.40 -3.76
C PHE A 172 1.18 -5.44 -4.93
N THR A 173 1.04 -6.58 -5.60
CA THR A 173 0.05 -6.82 -6.65
C THR A 173 -1.38 -6.50 -6.20
N HIS A 174 -1.81 -7.01 -5.03
CA HIS A 174 -3.17 -6.76 -4.51
C HIS A 174 -3.37 -5.29 -4.12
N ALA A 175 -2.36 -4.67 -3.50
CA ALA A 175 -2.41 -3.25 -3.14
C ALA A 175 -2.49 -2.36 -4.39
N SER A 176 -1.71 -2.70 -5.42
CA SER A 176 -1.70 -2.01 -6.72
C SER A 176 -3.03 -2.14 -7.45
N ALA A 177 -3.60 -3.35 -7.49
CA ALA A 177 -4.88 -3.60 -8.13
C ALA A 177 -5.99 -2.71 -7.56
N ARG A 178 -6.05 -2.58 -6.23
CA ARG A 178 -6.97 -1.67 -5.56
C ARG A 178 -6.67 -0.21 -5.84
N ALA A 179 -5.39 0.20 -5.87
CA ALA A 179 -5.01 1.59 -6.10
C ALA A 179 -5.37 2.10 -7.50
N VAL A 180 -5.31 1.23 -8.52
CA VAL A 180 -5.62 1.60 -9.91
C VAL A 180 -7.06 1.32 -10.32
N PHE A 181 -7.83 0.61 -9.48
CA PHE A 181 -9.18 0.20 -9.83
C PHE A 181 -10.11 1.40 -10.07
N ASN A 182 -10.80 1.38 -11.20
CA ASN A 182 -11.80 2.37 -11.56
C ASN A 182 -13.01 1.76 -12.30
N GLY A 183 -13.27 0.46 -12.13
CA GLY A 183 -14.32 -0.29 -12.81
C GLY A 183 -13.84 -1.63 -13.37
N TYR A 184 -14.77 -2.54 -13.63
CA TYR A 184 -14.47 -3.82 -14.25
C TYR A 184 -14.49 -3.72 -15.79
N PRO A 185 -13.70 -4.53 -16.49
CA PRO A 185 -13.87 -4.69 -17.94
C PRO A 185 -15.30 -5.12 -18.27
N GLY A 186 -15.92 -4.45 -19.26
CA GLY A 186 -17.25 -4.81 -19.75
C GLY A 186 -18.45 -4.28 -18.94
N THR A 187 -18.23 -3.52 -17.86
CA THR A 187 -19.30 -2.83 -17.11
C THR A 187 -19.34 -1.33 -17.46
N GLU A 188 -20.51 -0.84 -17.88
CA GLU A 188 -20.80 0.49 -18.48
C GLU A 188 -20.32 0.73 -19.91
N GLU A 189 -21.04 1.57 -20.66
CA GLU A 189 -20.63 2.09 -21.96
C GLU A 189 -19.27 2.77 -21.81
N ALA A 190 -18.23 2.09 -22.29
CA ALA A 190 -16.89 2.64 -22.37
C ALA A 190 -16.95 3.92 -23.22
N THR A 191 -17.15 5.06 -22.56
CA THR A 191 -16.95 6.35 -23.22
C THR A 191 -15.55 6.30 -23.81
N LYS A 192 -15.38 6.75 -25.06
CA LYS A 192 -14.11 6.67 -25.82
C LYS A 192 -12.88 7.20 -25.07
N ARG A 193 -13.04 7.86 -23.91
CA ARG A 193 -12.01 8.46 -23.07
C ARG A 193 -11.74 7.77 -21.73
N ARG A 194 -12.50 6.75 -21.32
CA ARG A 194 -12.26 6.08 -20.02
C ARG A 194 -11.24 4.96 -20.16
N ARG A 195 -10.03 5.17 -19.66
CA ARG A 195 -9.00 4.13 -19.52
C ARG A 195 -9.21 3.37 -18.21
N LEU A 196 -9.32 2.04 -18.30
CA LEU A 196 -9.38 1.18 -17.12
C LEU A 196 -7.99 1.00 -16.52
N GLY A 197 -7.90 1.02 -15.19
CA GLY A 197 -6.65 0.77 -14.49
C GLY A 197 -6.24 -0.69 -14.61
N LYS A 198 -4.93 -0.92 -14.67
CA LYS A 198 -4.37 -2.26 -14.89
C LYS A 198 -3.06 -2.45 -14.16
N VAL A 199 -2.80 -3.67 -13.70
CA VAL A 199 -1.50 -4.08 -13.17
C VAL A 199 -0.91 -5.14 -14.10
N CYS A 200 0.27 -4.86 -14.65
CA CYS A 200 1.04 -5.79 -15.46
C CYS A 200 2.17 -6.33 -14.60
N SER A 201 1.99 -7.55 -14.08
CA SER A 201 2.90 -8.16 -13.12
C SER A 201 3.74 -9.24 -13.80
N PHE A 202 5.06 -9.21 -13.61
CA PHE A 202 6.00 -10.12 -14.23
C PHE A 202 6.73 -10.97 -13.19
N GLU A 203 6.78 -12.28 -13.42
CA GLU A 203 7.46 -13.25 -12.57
C GLU A 203 8.39 -14.14 -13.40
N PHE A 204 9.64 -14.26 -12.98
CA PHE A 204 10.64 -15.07 -13.67
C PHE A 204 10.44 -16.56 -13.46
N HIS A 205 9.92 -16.99 -12.31
CA HIS A 205 9.81 -18.41 -11.99
C HIS A 205 8.43 -18.96 -12.38
N GLU A 206 8.40 -19.84 -13.38
CA GLU A 206 7.18 -20.42 -13.96
C GLU A 206 6.18 -20.92 -12.92
N LEU A 207 6.60 -21.80 -11.99
CA LEU A 207 5.70 -22.33 -10.96
C LEU A 207 5.08 -21.23 -10.08
N ARG A 208 5.82 -20.15 -9.79
CA ARG A 208 5.28 -19.01 -9.02
C ARG A 208 4.31 -18.20 -9.87
N ALA A 209 4.63 -17.96 -11.14
CA ALA A 209 3.75 -17.25 -12.06
C ALA A 209 2.40 -17.97 -12.18
N SER A 210 2.40 -19.29 -12.37
CA SER A 210 1.18 -20.11 -12.44
C SER A 210 0.37 -20.05 -11.14
N LYS A 211 1.03 -20.10 -9.98
CA LYS A 211 0.36 -19.96 -8.68
C LYS A 211 -0.27 -18.57 -8.49
N VAL A 212 0.45 -17.50 -8.82
CA VAL A 212 -0.07 -16.13 -8.75
C VAL A 212 -1.26 -15.97 -9.70
N GLN A 213 -1.19 -16.49 -10.93
CA GLN A 213 -2.32 -16.47 -11.86
C GLN A 213 -3.54 -17.21 -11.31
N GLN A 214 -3.35 -18.36 -10.66
CA GLN A 214 -4.44 -19.08 -10.02
C GLN A 214 -5.04 -18.30 -8.85
N GLU A 215 -4.21 -17.76 -7.94
CA GLU A 215 -4.66 -16.91 -6.84
C GLU A 215 -5.43 -15.68 -7.34
N LEU A 216 -4.97 -15.02 -8.40
CA LEU A 216 -5.66 -13.87 -8.99
C LEU A 216 -7.03 -14.25 -9.54
N ARG A 217 -7.18 -15.44 -10.14
CA ARG A 217 -8.49 -15.96 -10.57
C ARG A 217 -9.39 -16.26 -9.39
N ASP A 218 -8.88 -16.96 -8.39
CA ASP A 218 -9.63 -17.29 -7.16
C ASP A 218 -10.07 -16.04 -6.40
N HIS A 219 -9.31 -14.93 -6.54
CA HIS A 219 -9.62 -13.64 -5.93
C HIS A 219 -10.42 -12.69 -6.85
N GLY A 220 -10.76 -13.11 -8.07
CA GLY A 220 -11.48 -12.30 -9.06
C GLY A 220 -10.74 -11.05 -9.55
N LEU A 221 -9.40 -11.06 -9.48
CA LEU A 221 -8.51 -9.96 -9.86
C LEU A 221 -7.92 -10.10 -11.26
N ASP A 222 -8.11 -11.24 -11.93
CA ASP A 222 -7.61 -11.56 -13.27
C ASP A 222 -8.08 -10.59 -14.38
N GLY A 223 -9.21 -9.90 -14.18
CA GLY A 223 -9.66 -8.82 -15.07
C GLY A 223 -8.90 -7.49 -14.92
N ILE A 224 -8.19 -7.28 -13.80
CA ILE A 224 -7.43 -6.05 -13.50
C ILE A 224 -5.92 -6.29 -13.55
N VAL A 225 -5.49 -7.51 -13.17
CA VAL A 225 -4.09 -7.90 -13.07
C VAL A 225 -3.77 -8.91 -14.17
N GLU A 226 -2.80 -8.59 -15.01
CA GLU A 226 -2.22 -9.52 -15.97
C GLU A 226 -0.86 -9.98 -15.46
N ALA A 227 -0.81 -11.21 -14.93
CA ALA A 227 0.42 -11.83 -14.46
C ALA A 227 1.08 -12.66 -15.58
N THR A 228 2.34 -12.37 -15.90
CA THR A 228 3.08 -12.97 -17.03
C THR A 228 4.36 -13.64 -16.53
N HIS A 229 4.60 -14.88 -16.98
CA HIS A 229 5.89 -15.54 -16.81
C HIS A 229 6.91 -14.92 -17.78
N ARG A 230 7.95 -14.26 -17.26
CA ARG A 230 8.90 -13.50 -18.08
C ARG A 230 10.22 -13.25 -17.36
N ASP A 231 11.34 -13.41 -18.08
CA ASP A 231 12.61 -12.80 -17.69
C ASP A 231 12.65 -11.35 -18.19
N VAL A 232 12.37 -10.41 -17.29
CA VAL A 232 12.32 -8.99 -17.63
C VAL A 232 13.70 -8.38 -17.92
N TYR A 233 14.80 -9.07 -17.63
CA TYR A 233 16.14 -8.60 -17.97
C TYR A 233 16.43 -8.74 -19.46
N GLU A 234 15.92 -9.82 -20.08
CA GLU A 234 16.15 -10.10 -21.49
C GLU A 234 14.95 -9.69 -22.35
N ASP A 235 13.74 -10.05 -21.91
CA ASP A 235 12.52 -9.99 -22.72
C ASP A 235 11.62 -8.78 -22.40
N GLY A 236 12.07 -7.88 -21.52
CA GLY A 236 11.40 -6.62 -21.21
C GLY A 236 9.95 -6.77 -20.71
N PHE A 237 9.13 -5.75 -21.01
CA PHE A 237 7.82 -5.54 -20.36
C PHE A 237 6.62 -5.45 -21.32
N LEU A 238 6.81 -5.80 -22.60
CA LEU A 238 5.69 -5.86 -23.54
C LEU A 238 4.74 -7.02 -23.18
N LEU A 239 3.44 -6.83 -23.40
CA LEU A 239 2.41 -7.82 -23.09
C LEU A 239 2.27 -8.83 -24.24
N GLY A 240 2.13 -10.12 -23.90
CA GLY A 240 2.13 -11.20 -24.87
C GLY A 240 3.54 -11.60 -25.31
N ASP A 241 3.81 -11.57 -26.61
CA ASP A 241 5.14 -11.86 -27.15
C ASP A 241 6.15 -10.76 -26.80
N PRO A 242 7.39 -11.07 -26.36
CA PRO A 242 8.38 -10.07 -25.98
C PRO A 242 8.77 -9.05 -27.06
N LYS A 243 8.68 -9.43 -28.34
CA LYS A 243 9.19 -8.60 -29.46
C LYS A 243 8.06 -7.88 -30.20
N THR A 244 6.93 -8.56 -30.34
CA THR A 244 5.76 -8.10 -31.11
C THR A 244 4.56 -7.75 -30.24
N GLY A 245 4.72 -7.92 -28.93
CA GLY A 245 3.70 -7.65 -27.94
C GLY A 245 3.29 -6.19 -27.86
N LYS A 246 2.20 -5.95 -27.15
CA LYS A 246 1.62 -4.61 -27.01
C LYS A 246 2.25 -3.88 -25.83
N SER A 247 2.45 -2.57 -25.97
CA SER A 247 2.81 -1.74 -24.83
C SER A 247 1.73 -1.78 -23.74
N PRO A 248 2.10 -2.02 -22.46
CA PRO A 248 1.20 -1.79 -21.33
C PRO A 248 0.89 -0.30 -21.12
N LYS A 249 1.64 0.62 -21.75
CA LYS A 249 1.54 2.08 -21.57
C LYS A 249 1.61 2.47 -20.09
N ALA A 250 2.58 1.96 -19.36
CA ALA A 250 2.64 2.15 -17.91
C ALA A 250 3.12 3.55 -17.50
N SER A 251 2.48 4.10 -16.47
CA SER A 251 2.88 5.38 -15.87
C SER A 251 3.56 5.22 -14.51
N ALA A 252 3.39 4.06 -13.87
CA ALA A 252 3.99 3.71 -12.58
C ALA A 252 4.68 2.36 -12.69
N ILE A 253 5.91 2.25 -12.18
CA ILE A 253 6.74 1.06 -12.29
C ILE A 253 7.34 0.74 -10.93
N PHE A 254 7.21 -0.51 -10.50
CA PHE A 254 7.82 -1.04 -9.30
C PHE A 254 8.66 -2.27 -9.64
N LEU A 255 9.95 -2.24 -9.27
CA LEU A 255 10.88 -3.35 -9.50
C LEU A 255 11.40 -3.88 -8.17
N ASP A 256 10.99 -5.09 -7.81
CA ASP A 256 11.53 -5.90 -6.72
C ASP A 256 12.34 -7.06 -7.33
N LEU A 257 13.54 -6.73 -7.77
CA LEU A 257 14.41 -7.60 -8.56
C LEU A 257 15.81 -7.66 -7.92
N PRO A 258 16.55 -8.77 -8.06
CA PRO A 258 17.94 -8.84 -7.59
C PRO A 258 18.89 -7.83 -8.26
N ALA A 259 18.65 -7.51 -9.53
CA ALA A 259 19.50 -6.63 -10.34
C ALA A 259 18.66 -5.67 -11.19
N PRO A 260 17.91 -4.73 -10.57
CA PRO A 260 16.93 -3.90 -11.28
C PRO A 260 17.58 -3.02 -12.35
N TRP A 261 18.86 -2.66 -12.20
CA TRP A 261 19.63 -1.91 -13.20
C TRP A 261 19.73 -2.61 -14.57
N LEU A 262 19.60 -3.94 -14.64
CA LEU A 262 19.62 -4.67 -15.90
C LEU A 262 18.30 -4.56 -16.67
N ALA A 263 17.17 -4.39 -15.96
CA ALA A 263 15.86 -4.24 -16.57
C ALA A 263 15.59 -2.82 -17.09
N LEU A 264 16.31 -1.80 -16.58
CA LEU A 264 16.06 -0.40 -16.94
C LEU A 264 16.24 -0.10 -18.43
N LYS A 265 17.06 -0.89 -19.15
CA LYS A 265 17.24 -0.76 -20.61
C LYS A 265 15.93 -0.93 -21.40
N HIS A 266 14.96 -1.64 -20.82
CA HIS A 266 13.63 -1.88 -21.40
C HIS A 266 12.58 -0.84 -20.98
N LEU A 267 12.94 0.11 -20.12
CA LEU A 267 12.05 1.17 -19.60
C LEU A 267 12.53 2.55 -20.11
N VAL A 268 12.58 2.70 -21.43
CA VAL A 268 13.04 3.91 -22.12
C VAL A 268 11.94 4.49 -23.02
N ARG A 269 11.99 5.79 -23.31
CA ARG A 269 11.03 6.44 -24.21
C ARG A 269 11.20 6.00 -25.67
N ASN A 270 12.45 5.89 -26.11
CA ASN A 270 12.81 5.61 -27.50
C ASN A 270 13.58 4.28 -27.55
N PRO A 271 12.89 3.13 -27.56
CA PRO A 271 13.54 1.82 -27.74
C PRO A 271 14.10 1.68 -29.17
N PRO A 272 14.91 0.64 -29.44
CA PRO A 272 15.40 0.35 -30.79
C PRO A 272 14.27 0.24 -31.83
N PRO A 273 14.54 0.51 -33.12
CA PRO A 273 13.54 0.43 -34.18
C PRO A 273 12.82 -0.92 -34.21
N GLY A 274 11.49 -0.89 -34.32
CA GLY A 274 10.65 -2.09 -34.36
C GLY A 274 10.18 -2.59 -32.99
N GLN A 275 10.50 -1.91 -31.89
CA GLN A 275 9.95 -2.20 -30.56
C GLN A 275 9.12 -1.03 -30.03
N GLU A 276 8.06 -1.33 -29.28
CA GLU A 276 7.29 -0.31 -28.56
C GLU A 276 7.88 -0.06 -27.16
N SER A 277 7.77 1.18 -26.67
CA SER A 277 8.10 1.48 -25.28
C SER A 277 7.03 0.89 -24.36
N ALA A 278 7.42 0.29 -23.24
CA ALA A 278 6.48 -0.15 -22.21
C ALA A 278 5.83 1.02 -21.44
N LEU A 279 6.33 2.24 -21.62
CA LEU A 279 5.89 3.42 -20.89
C LEU A 279 4.77 4.15 -21.62
N ASP A 280 3.90 4.82 -20.86
CA ASP A 280 2.85 5.67 -21.43
C ASP A 280 3.46 6.89 -22.13
N PRO A 281 3.30 7.06 -23.46
CA PRO A 281 3.88 8.21 -24.16
C PRO A 281 3.32 9.56 -23.68
N GLU A 282 2.06 9.59 -23.21
CA GLU A 282 1.34 10.82 -22.88
C GLU A 282 1.61 11.32 -21.45
N SER A 283 2.27 10.53 -20.61
CA SER A 283 2.46 10.86 -19.20
C SER A 283 3.89 10.57 -18.70
N PRO A 284 4.36 11.31 -17.66
CA PRO A 284 5.60 10.97 -16.98
C PRO A 284 5.54 9.56 -16.38
N ALA A 285 6.63 8.83 -16.48
CA ALA A 285 6.77 7.52 -15.87
C ALA A 285 7.47 7.67 -14.51
N TYR A 286 6.87 7.10 -13.47
CA TYR A 286 7.40 7.07 -12.12
C TYR A 286 7.93 5.68 -11.81
N LEU A 287 9.16 5.57 -11.35
CA LEU A 287 9.81 4.30 -11.05
C LEU A 287 10.22 4.25 -9.59
N CYS A 288 10.04 3.09 -8.98
CA CYS A 288 10.60 2.73 -7.68
C CYS A 288 11.29 1.37 -7.80
N THR A 289 12.53 1.27 -7.33
CA THR A 289 13.21 -0.01 -7.16
C THR A 289 13.35 -0.34 -5.67
N PHE A 290 13.10 -1.59 -5.32
CA PHE A 290 13.23 -2.13 -3.97
C PHE A 290 14.55 -2.91 -3.91
N SER A 291 15.50 -2.48 -3.08
CA SER A 291 16.80 -3.14 -2.99
C SER A 291 17.30 -3.23 -1.55
N PRO A 292 17.59 -4.43 -1.02
CA PRO A 292 18.01 -4.60 0.37
C PRO A 292 19.42 -4.05 0.62
N CYS A 293 20.31 -4.13 -0.36
CA CYS A 293 21.71 -3.74 -0.23
C CYS A 293 21.98 -2.37 -0.85
N LEU A 294 22.85 -1.57 -0.22
CA LEU A 294 23.17 -0.23 -0.68
C LEU A 294 23.91 -0.23 -2.04
N GLU A 295 24.73 -1.26 -2.29
CA GLU A 295 25.47 -1.45 -3.54
C GLU A 295 24.53 -1.70 -4.72
N GLN A 296 23.40 -2.37 -4.48
CA GLN A 296 22.35 -2.54 -5.47
C GLN A 296 21.68 -1.19 -5.80
N ALA A 297 21.38 -0.39 -4.77
CA ALA A 297 20.86 0.96 -4.96
C ALA A 297 21.85 1.85 -5.73
N GLU A 298 23.14 1.82 -5.38
CA GLU A 298 24.18 2.59 -6.07
C GLU A 298 24.27 2.25 -7.57
N ARG A 299 24.31 0.96 -7.91
CA ARG A 299 24.34 0.50 -9.31
C ARG A 299 23.09 0.94 -10.06
N THR A 300 21.93 0.85 -9.43
CA THR A 300 20.66 1.31 -9.99
C THR A 300 20.67 2.80 -10.28
N ILE A 301 21.09 3.62 -9.31
CA ILE A 301 21.19 5.08 -9.47
C ILE A 301 22.17 5.44 -10.60
N ARG A 302 23.31 4.75 -10.69
CA ARG A 302 24.29 4.96 -11.76
C ARG A 302 23.67 4.68 -13.14
N THR A 303 22.91 3.61 -13.30
CA THR A 303 22.26 3.27 -14.57
C THR A 303 21.09 4.19 -14.89
N MET A 304 20.27 4.56 -13.89
CA MET A 304 19.20 5.57 -14.04
C MET A 304 19.74 6.87 -14.61
N ARG A 305 20.87 7.38 -14.10
CA ARG A 305 21.52 8.61 -14.60
C ARG A 305 21.95 8.48 -16.06
N LYS A 306 22.46 7.31 -16.49
CA LYS A 306 22.84 7.06 -17.88
C LYS A 306 21.63 7.00 -18.83
N LEU A 307 20.47 6.60 -18.31
CA LEU A 307 19.22 6.44 -19.06
C LEU A 307 18.28 7.65 -18.88
N SER A 308 18.82 8.82 -18.50
CA SER A 308 18.10 10.09 -18.38
C SER A 308 16.91 10.09 -17.42
N TRP A 309 16.90 9.18 -16.44
CA TRP A 309 15.97 9.28 -15.32
C TRP A 309 16.35 10.47 -14.43
N LEU A 310 15.36 11.28 -14.09
CA LEU A 310 15.49 12.52 -13.33
C LEU A 310 14.93 12.35 -11.91
N ASN A 311 15.16 13.36 -11.07
CA ASN A 311 14.66 13.44 -9.69
C ASN A 311 14.93 12.16 -8.87
N ILE A 312 16.12 11.58 -9.05
CA ILE A 312 16.50 10.33 -8.39
C ILE A 312 16.65 10.58 -6.88
N SER A 313 15.94 9.82 -6.06
CA SER A 313 15.94 9.96 -4.60
C SER A 313 15.80 8.59 -3.95
N MET A 314 16.71 8.30 -3.02
CA MET A 314 16.69 7.09 -2.19
C MET A 314 16.15 7.41 -0.80
N VAL A 315 15.27 6.57 -0.27
CA VAL A 315 14.75 6.66 1.10
C VAL A 315 14.54 5.26 1.68
N GLU A 316 14.31 5.18 2.98
CA GLU A 316 13.81 3.99 3.68
C GLU A 316 12.55 4.37 4.46
N VAL A 317 11.70 3.39 4.78
CA VAL A 317 10.48 3.59 5.58
C VAL A 317 10.58 2.77 6.86
N ALA A 318 10.71 3.45 8.00
CA ALA A 318 10.76 2.80 9.31
C ALA A 318 9.39 2.82 9.99
N GLN A 319 8.74 1.65 10.09
CA GLN A 319 7.49 1.49 10.83
C GLN A 319 7.77 1.04 12.27
N ARG A 320 7.00 1.58 13.24
CA ARG A 320 6.93 1.05 14.60
C ARG A 320 5.49 0.89 15.01
N ARG A 321 5.09 -0.29 15.50
CA ARG A 321 3.80 -0.47 16.14
C ARG A 321 3.89 -0.22 17.64
N LEU A 322 2.92 0.51 18.16
CA LEU A 322 2.82 0.81 19.60
C LEU A 322 1.79 -0.10 20.26
N ASP A 323 2.24 -0.83 21.26
CA ASP A 323 1.38 -1.58 22.17
C ASP A 323 1.05 -0.72 23.38
N VAL A 324 -0.24 -0.48 23.55
CA VAL A 324 -0.77 0.28 24.69
C VAL A 324 -1.09 -0.70 25.81
N LYS A 325 -0.51 -0.47 27.00
CA LYS A 325 -0.69 -1.29 28.20
C LYS A 325 -1.01 -0.40 29.39
N ARG A 326 -1.53 -1.01 30.45
CA ARG A 326 -1.70 -0.33 31.75
C ARG A 326 -0.72 -0.95 32.73
N ASP A 327 0.27 -0.17 33.13
CA ASP A 327 1.21 -0.57 34.18
C ASP A 327 0.52 -0.39 35.53
N ARG A 328 0.27 -1.52 36.20
CA ARG A 328 -0.36 -1.58 37.52
C ARG A 328 0.74 -1.80 38.55
N ILE A 329 1.10 -0.73 39.25
CA ILE A 329 2.12 -0.71 40.30
C ILE A 329 1.47 -0.12 41.54
N GLY A 330 1.69 -0.73 42.68
CA GLY A 330 1.12 -0.31 43.95
C GLY A 330 0.57 -1.48 44.74
N LEU A 331 0.38 -1.26 46.04
CA LEU A 331 -0.19 -2.27 46.93
C LEU A 331 -1.71 -2.44 46.70
N ASP A 332 -2.35 -1.42 46.16
CA ASP A 332 -3.75 -1.41 45.71
C ASP A 332 -4.03 -2.40 44.56
N ALA A 333 -3.00 -2.78 43.81
CA ALA A 333 -3.11 -3.73 42.70
C ALA A 333 -2.91 -5.20 43.13
N GLU A 334 -2.82 -5.50 44.43
CA GLU A 334 -2.64 -6.86 44.94
C GLU A 334 -3.86 -7.76 44.63
N GLY A 335 -3.60 -8.87 43.93
CA GLY A 335 -4.64 -9.79 43.45
C GLY A 335 -5.04 -9.55 41.99
N VAL A 336 -4.54 -8.47 41.37
CA VAL A 336 -4.75 -8.21 39.95
C VAL A 336 -3.69 -8.93 39.11
N ARG A 337 -4.12 -9.73 38.13
CA ARG A 337 -3.23 -10.46 37.23
C ARG A 337 -2.31 -9.48 36.46
N GLY A 338 -1.00 -9.72 36.55
CA GLY A 338 0.03 -8.93 35.86
C GLY A 338 0.39 -7.60 36.53
N ALA A 339 -0.07 -7.36 37.77
CA ALA A 339 0.33 -6.20 38.55
C ALA A 339 1.67 -6.45 39.28
N THR A 340 2.47 -5.38 39.41
CA THR A 340 3.68 -5.36 40.22
C THR A 340 3.31 -4.87 41.62
N VAL A 341 3.20 -5.80 42.57
CA VAL A 341 2.80 -5.52 43.96
C VAL A 341 4.00 -5.01 44.76
N TYR A 342 4.40 -3.78 44.45
CA TYR A 342 5.39 -3.01 45.21
C TYR A 342 4.81 -1.64 45.55
N PRO A 343 5.19 -1.03 46.68
CA PRO A 343 4.75 0.32 47.03
C PRO A 343 5.08 1.30 45.89
N LYS A 344 4.06 2.00 45.38
CA LYS A 344 4.27 3.01 44.32
C LYS A 344 4.74 4.35 44.89
N THR A 345 4.50 4.61 46.18
CA THR A 345 4.93 5.81 46.88
C THR A 345 5.62 5.49 48.20
N VAL A 346 6.31 6.49 48.77
CA VAL A 346 6.96 6.36 50.08
C VAL A 346 5.92 6.14 51.17
N GLU A 347 4.76 6.80 51.06
CA GLU A 347 3.64 6.66 52.00
C GLU A 347 3.13 5.22 52.04
N GLU A 348 2.95 4.59 50.86
CA GLU A 348 2.57 3.18 50.79
C GLU A 348 3.66 2.25 51.37
N ALA A 349 4.94 2.58 51.16
CA ALA A 349 6.03 1.78 51.68
C ALA A 349 6.07 1.82 53.21
N VAL A 350 5.88 3.00 53.79
CA VAL A 350 5.81 3.21 55.24
C VAL A 350 4.54 2.56 55.82
N ALA A 351 3.40 2.68 55.15
CA ALA A 351 2.15 2.04 55.58
C ALA A 351 2.28 0.51 55.60
N LYS A 352 2.88 -0.07 54.56
CA LYS A 352 3.19 -1.51 54.51
C LYS A 352 4.13 -1.93 55.63
N LEU A 353 5.22 -1.20 55.83
CA LEU A 353 6.20 -1.49 56.88
C LEU A 353 5.54 -1.51 58.27
N ARG A 354 4.71 -0.51 58.57
CA ARG A 354 3.95 -0.45 59.83
C ARG A 354 2.99 -1.63 59.98
N SER A 355 2.26 -1.98 58.91
CA SER A 355 1.36 -3.14 58.91
C SER A 355 2.11 -4.46 59.14
N ASP A 356 3.28 -4.62 58.52
CA ASP A 356 4.13 -5.82 58.66
C ASP A 356 4.71 -5.91 60.09
N GLU A 357 5.14 -4.78 60.68
CA GLU A 357 5.64 -4.72 62.06
C GLU A 357 4.54 -5.06 63.09
N GLN A 358 3.34 -4.49 62.93
CA GLN A 358 2.19 -4.81 63.78
C GLN A 358 1.83 -6.30 63.70
N ARG A 359 1.82 -6.86 62.49
CA ARG A 359 1.59 -8.29 62.29
C ARG A 359 2.66 -9.14 62.94
N ALA A 360 3.93 -8.76 62.86
CA ALA A 360 5.04 -9.46 63.52
C ALA A 360 4.90 -9.44 65.06
N LYS A 361 4.47 -8.30 65.64
CA LYS A 361 4.16 -8.18 67.08
C LYS A 361 3.03 -9.13 67.48
N LEU A 362 1.91 -9.13 66.76
CA LEU A 362 0.78 -10.03 67.00
C LEU A 362 1.19 -11.50 66.90
N ILE A 363 2.01 -11.88 65.91
CA ILE A 363 2.53 -13.26 65.78
C ILE A 363 3.39 -13.63 66.99
N ARG A 364 4.22 -12.70 67.49
CA ARG A 364 5.07 -12.92 68.66
C ARG A 364 4.23 -13.09 69.92
N GLU A 365 3.23 -12.25 70.12
CA GLU A 365 2.28 -12.32 71.26
C GLU A 365 1.46 -13.61 71.21
N ASN A 366 0.89 -13.95 70.05
CA ASN A 366 0.14 -15.21 69.89
C ASN A 366 0.99 -16.47 70.02
N ARG A 367 2.31 -16.39 69.86
CA ARG A 367 3.22 -17.51 70.15
C ARG A 367 3.43 -17.70 71.65
N LEU A 368 3.35 -16.62 72.44
CA LEU A 368 3.50 -16.64 73.90
C LEU A 368 2.21 -17.10 74.61
N THR A 369 1.04 -16.82 74.05
CA THR A 369 -0.28 -17.18 74.61
C THR A 369 -0.87 -18.47 74.04
N LYS A 370 -0.10 -19.22 73.23
CA LYS A 370 -0.57 -20.40 72.47
C LYS A 370 -1.14 -21.53 73.35
N ASP A 371 -0.66 -21.65 74.59
CA ASP A 371 -1.07 -22.69 75.54
C ASP A 371 -2.12 -22.18 76.55
N GLN A 372 -2.62 -20.95 76.40
CA GLN A 372 -3.66 -20.37 77.26
C GLN A 372 -5.07 -20.65 76.71
N PRO A 373 -6.08 -20.85 77.59
CA PRO A 373 -7.43 -21.26 77.21
C PRO A 373 -8.23 -20.19 76.43
N ASP A 374 -7.75 -18.94 76.42
CA ASP A 374 -8.29 -17.76 75.74
C ASP A 374 -7.61 -17.47 74.38
N TYR A 375 -6.80 -18.40 73.87
CA TYR A 375 -6.13 -18.27 72.58
C TYR A 375 -7.11 -17.99 71.43
N GLN A 376 -6.87 -16.89 70.70
CA GLN A 376 -7.56 -16.58 69.45
C GLN A 376 -6.61 -16.63 68.25
N PRO A 377 -6.93 -17.39 67.19
CA PRO A 377 -6.10 -17.44 65.98
C PRO A 377 -6.10 -16.08 65.29
N ILE A 378 -4.93 -15.68 64.75
CA ILE A 378 -4.79 -14.42 64.02
C ILE A 378 -5.73 -14.46 62.80
N PRO A 379 -6.69 -13.51 62.67
CA PRO A 379 -7.52 -13.41 61.49
C PRO A 379 -6.66 -13.30 60.23
N LYS A 380 -6.99 -14.06 59.18
CA LYS A 380 -6.44 -13.84 57.83
C LYS A 380 -7.09 -12.61 57.22
N GLU A 381 -6.98 -11.46 57.87
CA GLU A 381 -7.54 -10.23 57.31
C GLU A 381 -6.64 -9.67 56.21
N THR A 382 -7.30 -9.03 55.25
CA THR A 382 -6.66 -8.24 54.20
C THR A 382 -5.74 -7.20 54.84
N PRO A 383 -4.52 -7.02 54.32
CA PRO A 383 -3.55 -6.08 54.90
C PRO A 383 -4.13 -4.68 55.12
N PHE A 384 -3.68 -4.00 56.17
CA PHE A 384 -4.18 -2.68 56.60
C PHE A 384 -4.01 -1.56 55.54
N TYR A 385 -3.20 -1.81 54.51
CA TYR A 385 -2.95 -0.92 53.38
C TYR A 385 -3.89 -1.13 52.17
N LYS A 386 -4.79 -2.13 52.23
CA LYS A 386 -5.75 -2.40 51.15
C LYS A 386 -6.96 -1.47 51.29
N GLU A 387 -6.82 -0.23 50.84
CA GLU A 387 -8.01 0.58 50.53
C GLU A 387 -8.73 -0.07 49.33
N LYS A 388 -10.04 -0.29 49.46
CA LYS A 388 -10.86 -0.74 48.33
C LYS A 388 -10.87 0.36 47.29
N THR A 389 -10.30 0.10 46.12
CA THR A 389 -10.37 1.03 45.00
C THR A 389 -11.73 0.86 44.30
N ASP A 390 -12.53 1.93 44.25
CA ASP A 390 -13.79 1.96 43.49
C ASP A 390 -13.57 2.03 41.97
N VAL A 391 -12.31 2.13 41.53
CA VAL A 391 -11.93 2.17 40.12
C VAL A 391 -12.03 0.76 39.53
N PRO A 392 -12.81 0.54 38.46
CA PRO A 392 -12.89 -0.77 37.81
C PRO A 392 -11.52 -1.27 37.36
N ALA A 393 -11.26 -2.58 37.47
CA ALA A 393 -9.96 -3.17 37.16
C ALA A 393 -9.41 -2.80 35.76
N TYR A 394 -10.28 -2.61 34.76
CA TYR A 394 -9.87 -2.19 33.41
C TYR A 394 -9.37 -0.74 33.33
N ALA A 395 -9.76 0.12 34.28
CA ALA A 395 -9.35 1.52 34.37
C ALA A 395 -8.18 1.76 35.34
N GLN A 396 -7.83 0.76 36.15
CA GLN A 396 -6.69 0.82 37.08
C GLN A 396 -5.33 0.77 36.36
N GLY A 397 -4.34 1.44 36.95
CA GLY A 397 -2.96 1.50 36.46
C GLY A 397 -2.70 2.66 35.50
N ARG A 398 -1.42 3.00 35.34
CA ARG A 398 -0.96 4.08 34.46
C ARG A 398 -0.96 3.61 33.02
N LEU A 399 -1.56 4.39 32.12
CA LEU A 399 -1.49 4.12 30.69
C LEU A 399 -0.06 4.34 30.19
N THR A 400 0.55 3.30 29.64
CA THR A 400 1.89 3.32 29.04
C THR A 400 1.86 2.72 27.65
N HIS A 401 2.85 3.05 26.82
CA HIS A 401 3.03 2.43 25.52
C HIS A 401 4.44 1.87 25.41
N ARG A 402 4.58 0.75 24.71
CA ARG A 402 5.87 0.16 24.34
C ARG A 402 5.84 -0.20 22.88
N SER A 403 6.98 -0.11 22.20
CA SER A 403 7.11 -0.67 20.86
C SER A 403 6.96 -2.19 20.90
N GLU A 404 6.55 -2.77 19.78
CA GLU A 404 6.60 -4.23 19.59
C GLU A 404 8.02 -4.77 19.84
N PRO A 405 8.15 -5.99 20.41
CA PRO A 405 9.44 -6.56 20.77
C PRO A 405 10.32 -6.83 19.54
N ASP A 406 9.70 -7.32 18.45
CA ASP A 406 10.40 -7.68 17.21
C ASP A 406 10.20 -6.56 16.18
N LEU A 407 11.16 -5.64 16.15
CA LEU A 407 11.17 -4.55 15.17
C LEU A 407 11.79 -5.01 13.86
N ARG A 408 11.10 -4.71 12.76
CA ARG A 408 11.66 -4.81 11.41
C ARG A 408 12.47 -3.55 11.14
N THR A 409 13.74 -3.59 11.53
CA THR A 409 14.64 -2.43 11.48
C THR A 409 15.02 -2.02 10.07
N HIS A 410 15.03 -2.96 9.12
CA HIS A 410 15.28 -2.70 7.70
C HIS A 410 14.46 -3.66 6.83
N THR A 411 13.81 -3.12 5.81
CA THR A 411 13.16 -3.91 4.76
C THR A 411 13.97 -3.80 3.47
N SER A 412 14.07 -2.60 2.90
CA SER A 412 14.95 -2.28 1.76
C SER A 412 15.06 -0.78 1.56
N TYR A 413 16.07 -0.37 0.79
CA TYR A 413 16.15 0.97 0.22
C TYR A 413 15.19 1.10 -0.95
N LEU A 414 14.47 2.21 -0.98
CA LEU A 414 13.53 2.58 -2.01
C LEU A 414 14.14 3.68 -2.88
N VAL A 415 14.55 3.35 -4.10
CA VAL A 415 15.10 4.32 -5.06
C VAL A 415 14.00 4.74 -6.02
N PHE A 416 13.61 6.00 -5.94
CA PHE A 416 12.62 6.61 -6.81
C PHE A 416 13.28 7.41 -7.93
N ALA A 417 12.67 7.42 -9.10
CA ALA A 417 13.05 8.29 -10.20
C ALA A 417 11.86 8.61 -11.09
N ILE A 418 11.99 9.67 -11.90
CA ILE A 418 10.97 10.12 -12.84
C ILE A 418 11.57 10.21 -14.23
N LEU A 419 10.91 9.61 -15.22
CA LEU A 419 11.23 9.82 -16.63
C LEU A 419 10.14 10.70 -17.25
N PRO A 420 10.43 11.97 -17.57
CA PRO A 420 9.48 12.86 -18.22
C PRO A 420 8.92 12.27 -19.51
N ARG A 421 7.76 12.75 -19.95
CA ARG A 421 7.28 12.45 -21.30
C ARG A 421 8.31 12.96 -22.32
N ALA A 422 8.44 12.29 -23.47
CA ALA A 422 9.17 12.87 -24.58
C ALA A 422 8.34 14.05 -25.12
N TRP A 423 9.00 15.15 -25.45
CA TRP A 423 8.34 16.30 -26.08
C TRP A 423 8.78 16.35 -27.53
N SER A 424 7.82 16.47 -28.44
CA SER A 424 8.12 16.86 -29.81
C SER A 424 8.39 18.36 -29.90
N GLU A 425 8.98 18.81 -31.00
CA GLU A 425 9.14 20.25 -31.26
C GLU A 425 7.78 20.96 -31.29
N GLU A 426 6.73 20.30 -31.79
CA GLU A 426 5.38 20.85 -31.76
C GLU A 426 4.82 20.97 -30.34
N ASP A 427 5.08 20.00 -29.46
CA ASP A 427 4.64 20.06 -28.06
C ASP A 427 5.35 21.18 -27.30
N GLU A 428 6.64 21.37 -27.55
CA GLU A 428 7.40 22.51 -27.01
C GLU A 428 6.83 23.83 -27.50
N GLN A 429 6.52 23.93 -28.80
CA GLN A 429 5.97 25.15 -29.36
C GLN A 429 4.58 25.47 -28.77
N LYS A 430 3.68 24.49 -28.71
CA LYS A 430 2.36 24.66 -28.07
C LYS A 430 2.48 25.12 -26.63
N CYS A 431 3.44 24.59 -25.87
CA CYS A 431 3.67 25.03 -24.50
C CYS A 431 4.25 26.44 -24.44
N ARG A 432 5.14 26.83 -25.36
CA ARG A 432 5.65 28.20 -25.46
C ARG A 432 4.54 29.18 -25.79
N ASP A 433 3.61 28.80 -26.66
CA ASP A 433 2.46 29.62 -27.03
C ASP A 433 1.44 29.74 -25.89
N GLN A 434 1.21 28.65 -25.14
CA GLN A 434 0.28 28.62 -24.02
C GLN A 434 0.84 29.29 -22.75
N TRP A 435 2.15 29.21 -22.53
CA TRP A 435 2.87 29.87 -21.43
C TRP A 435 4.03 30.70 -21.99
N PRO A 436 3.74 31.85 -22.62
CA PRO A 436 4.77 32.71 -23.17
C PRO A 436 5.70 33.18 -22.05
N SER A 437 6.97 32.83 -22.19
CA SER A 437 8.01 33.29 -21.28
C SER A 437 8.06 34.82 -21.30
N ALA A 438 7.75 35.46 -20.17
CA ALA A 438 7.88 36.91 -20.00
C ALA A 438 9.35 37.41 -20.06
N LYS A 439 10.33 36.53 -20.35
CA LYS A 439 11.77 36.83 -20.33
C LYS A 439 12.56 36.22 -21.50
N VAL A 440 11.97 36.04 -22.67
CA VAL A 440 12.81 35.94 -23.87
C VAL A 440 13.07 37.37 -24.33
N ALA A 441 14.26 37.89 -24.01
CA ALA A 441 14.78 39.05 -24.71
C ALA A 441 14.68 38.74 -26.20
N LYS A 442 13.95 39.57 -26.96
CA LYS A 442 13.88 39.43 -28.41
C LYS A 442 15.32 39.32 -28.93
N PRO A 443 15.62 38.38 -29.84
CA PRO A 443 16.95 38.31 -30.42
C PRO A 443 17.27 39.67 -31.06
N ASP A 444 18.34 40.31 -30.60
CA ASP A 444 18.94 41.51 -31.21
C ASP A 444 19.42 41.11 -32.62
N ASN A 445 18.49 40.98 -33.57
CA ASN A 445 18.79 40.75 -34.99
C ASN A 445 18.92 42.07 -35.77
N GLU A 446 18.89 43.22 -35.10
CA GLU A 446 19.27 44.48 -35.72
C GLU A 446 20.80 44.63 -35.69
N PRO A 447 21.47 44.76 -36.86
CA PRO A 447 22.89 45.03 -36.88
C PRO A 447 23.12 46.37 -36.17
N LYS A 448 23.82 46.34 -35.03
CA LYS A 448 24.19 47.55 -34.29
C LYS A 448 25.13 48.39 -35.16
N THR A 449 24.56 49.27 -35.98
CA THR A 449 25.30 50.30 -36.70
C THR A 449 26.07 51.11 -35.66
N SER A 450 27.39 51.15 -35.79
CA SER A 450 28.28 51.86 -34.89
C SER A 450 27.73 53.26 -34.58
N LYS A 451 27.77 53.70 -33.31
CA LYS A 451 27.36 55.06 -32.90
C LYS A 451 27.99 56.16 -33.77
N LYS A 452 29.16 55.88 -34.37
CA LYS A 452 29.86 56.79 -35.29
C LYS A 452 29.16 56.91 -36.66
N GLN A 453 28.53 55.85 -37.14
CA GLN A 453 27.80 55.80 -38.40
C GLN A 453 26.45 56.52 -38.28
N MET A 454 25.69 56.26 -37.21
CA MET A 454 24.45 57.00 -36.93
C MET A 454 24.68 58.51 -36.78
N LYS A 455 25.78 58.92 -36.12
CA LYS A 455 26.12 60.35 -35.97
C LYS A 455 26.52 61.00 -37.30
N ARG A 456 27.06 60.23 -38.25
CA ARG A 456 27.47 60.71 -39.57
C ARG A 456 26.27 60.82 -40.52
N GLU A 457 25.35 59.87 -40.46
CA GLU A 457 24.10 59.91 -41.22
C GLU A 457 23.19 61.04 -40.73
N ALA A 458 23.00 61.20 -39.41
CA ALA A 458 22.23 62.31 -38.84
C ALA A 458 22.83 63.70 -39.17
N ALA A 459 24.16 63.79 -39.29
CA ALA A 459 24.82 65.02 -39.73
C ALA A 459 24.56 65.31 -41.22
N MET A 460 24.59 64.28 -42.08
CA MET A 460 24.27 64.45 -43.50
C MET A 460 22.78 64.78 -43.72
N GLU A 461 21.88 64.17 -42.96
CA GLU A 461 20.44 64.47 -42.97
C GLU A 461 20.19 65.94 -42.61
N ARG A 462 20.85 66.45 -41.56
CA ARG A 462 20.77 67.87 -41.16
C ARG A 462 21.30 68.81 -42.23
N ILE A 463 22.37 68.45 -42.94
CA ILE A 463 22.89 69.26 -44.04
C ILE A 463 21.88 69.29 -45.19
N ARG A 464 21.31 68.14 -45.54
CA ARG A 464 20.32 68.01 -46.62
C ARG A 464 19.05 68.81 -46.34
N LEU A 465 18.50 68.73 -45.13
CA LEU A 465 17.35 69.53 -44.69
C LEU A 465 17.64 71.04 -44.75
N ARG A 466 18.87 71.45 -44.42
CA ARG A 466 19.29 72.86 -44.47
C ARG A 466 19.46 73.37 -45.90
N GLU A 467 19.88 72.51 -46.82
CA GLU A 467 19.93 72.82 -48.26
C GLU A 467 18.54 72.87 -48.88
N GLU A 468 17.62 72.00 -48.46
CA GLU A 468 16.22 72.01 -48.88
C GLU A 468 15.49 73.26 -48.37
N GLN A 469 15.75 73.67 -47.12
CA GLN A 469 15.24 74.94 -46.57
C GLN A 469 15.77 76.16 -47.33
N LYS A 470 17.08 76.22 -47.63
CA LYS A 470 17.64 77.31 -48.45
C LYS A 470 17.03 77.38 -49.85
N LYS A 471 16.81 76.23 -50.49
CA LYS A 471 16.14 76.17 -51.80
C LYS A 471 14.66 76.56 -51.74
N SER A 472 14.00 76.37 -50.59
CA SER A 472 12.63 76.83 -50.38
C SER A 472 12.54 78.34 -50.13
N GLU A 473 13.52 78.93 -49.44
CA GLU A 473 13.61 80.38 -49.18
C GLU A 473 13.98 81.16 -50.46
N GLU A 474 14.85 80.63 -51.32
CA GLU A 474 15.18 81.25 -52.63
C GLU A 474 14.02 81.24 -53.62
N LYS A 475 13.00 80.38 -53.41
CA LYS A 475 11.79 80.32 -54.26
C LYS A 475 10.66 81.23 -53.79
N SER A 476 10.78 81.86 -52.62
CA SER A 476 9.72 82.67 -52.00
C SER A 476 10.10 84.15 -51.89
N GLN A 477 10.65 84.76 -52.95
CA GLN A 477 10.67 86.22 -53.09
C GLN A 477 9.70 86.66 -54.20
N PRO A 478 8.64 87.43 -53.89
CA PRO A 478 7.95 88.28 -54.85
C PRO A 478 8.37 89.75 -54.72
N GLU A 479 8.43 90.43 -55.86
CA GLU A 479 8.68 91.87 -55.98
C GLU A 479 7.51 92.73 -55.46
N SER A 480 7.88 93.94 -55.03
CA SER A 480 7.14 95.23 -55.03
C SER A 480 6.47 95.72 -53.72
N GLY A 481 6.83 96.97 -53.36
CA GLY A 481 5.87 98.05 -53.11
C GLY A 481 5.75 98.61 -51.68
N ASP A 482 6.20 99.86 -51.50
CA ASP A 482 6.05 100.71 -50.30
C ASP A 482 4.62 100.84 -49.72
N LYS A 483 4.51 100.90 -48.38
CA LYS A 483 4.11 102.10 -47.61
C LYS A 483 4.06 101.86 -46.09
N ALA A 484 4.37 102.92 -45.36
CA ALA A 484 4.55 103.04 -43.91
C ALA A 484 3.24 103.07 -43.10
N GLU A 485 3.31 102.67 -41.81
CA GLU A 485 2.82 103.46 -40.66
C GLU A 485 3.27 102.85 -39.31
N GLU A 486 3.41 103.73 -38.32
CA GLU A 486 3.95 103.55 -36.96
C GLU A 486 2.97 102.83 -35.99
N GLU A 487 3.47 102.06 -35.01
CA GLU A 487 3.38 102.38 -33.57
C GLU A 487 3.86 101.25 -32.62
N LYS A 488 4.75 101.65 -31.70
CA LYS A 488 4.93 101.35 -30.26
C LYS A 488 4.65 99.97 -29.63
N VAL A 489 5.69 99.54 -28.89
CA VAL A 489 5.73 99.17 -27.44
C VAL A 489 4.74 98.10 -26.96
N GLU A 490 5.22 96.96 -26.44
CA GLU A 490 5.38 96.75 -24.98
C GLU A 490 5.95 95.35 -24.66
N GLU A 491 6.55 95.32 -23.49
CA GLU A 491 7.33 94.30 -22.79
C GLU A 491 6.40 93.34 -22.02
N THR A 492 6.76 92.06 -21.87
CA THR A 492 6.39 91.12 -20.76
C THR A 492 6.90 89.71 -21.10
N THR A 493 7.93 89.15 -20.46
CA THR A 493 8.04 88.49 -19.13
C THR A 493 7.11 87.29 -18.87
N GLU A 494 7.76 86.17 -18.53
CA GLU A 494 7.31 84.99 -17.75
C GLU A 494 6.31 84.02 -18.44
N ALA A 495 6.44 82.69 -18.36
CA ALA A 495 7.15 81.81 -17.41
C ALA A 495 7.65 80.51 -18.07
#